data_AF-A0A957KC78-F1
#
_entry.id   AF-A0A957KC78-F1
#
_cell.length_a   1.000
_cell.length_b   1.000
_cell.length_c   1.000
_cell.angle_alpha   90.00
_cell.angle_beta   90.00
_cell.angle_gamma   90.00
#
_symmetry.space_group_name_H-M   'P 1'
#
loop_
_entity.id
_entity.type
_entity.pdbx_description
1 polymer ?
#
loop_
_entity_poly.entity_id
_entity_poly.type
_entity_poly.pdbx_seq_one_letter_code
_entity_poly.pdbx_strand_id
1 'polypeptide(L)'
;MNPSAEPVSARVETVTIPTYGVGAPQKNPMFLEKRVYQGSSGAVYPHPVIERVDETKTDRQYTAIFLENRYLLIMLLPEIGGRVQMALDKTNDYHFVYYNRVIKPALVGLAGPWISGGIEF
;
A
#
# COMPACT_ATOMS: atom_id res chain seq x y z
N MET A 1 40.09 -4.70 7.07
CA MET A 1 39.44 -5.74 6.24
C MET A 1 38.10 -5.18 5.82
N ASN A 2 37.89 -4.90 4.53
CA ASN A 2 36.56 -4.56 4.04
C ASN A 2 35.67 -5.78 4.28
N PRO A 3 34.58 -5.68 5.06
CA PRO A 3 33.59 -6.73 5.06
C PRO A 3 33.10 -6.80 3.61
N SER A 4 33.32 -7.93 2.94
CA SER A 4 32.65 -8.23 1.68
C SER A 4 31.18 -7.95 1.92
N ALA A 5 30.63 -6.91 1.28
CA ALA A 5 29.22 -6.57 1.44
C ALA A 5 28.42 -7.83 1.12
N GLU A 6 27.70 -8.36 2.09
CA GLU A 6 26.87 -9.53 1.83
C GLU A 6 25.88 -9.17 0.72
N PRO A 7 25.67 -10.08 -0.25
CA PRO A 7 24.92 -9.75 -1.45
C PRO A 7 23.48 -9.40 -1.07
N VAL A 8 23.01 -8.27 -1.62
CA VAL A 8 21.59 -7.90 -1.62
C VAL A 8 20.92 -8.66 -2.76
N SER A 9 19.75 -9.25 -2.50
CA SER A 9 18.95 -9.93 -3.52
C SER A 9 17.62 -9.20 -3.73
N ALA A 10 17.12 -9.29 -4.96
CA ALA A 10 15.81 -8.82 -5.36
C ALA A 10 15.10 -9.92 -6.14
N ARG A 11 13.86 -10.24 -5.78
CA ARG A 11 13.05 -11.24 -6.47
C ARG A 11 11.61 -10.78 -6.61
N VAL A 12 10.95 -11.25 -7.66
CA VAL A 12 9.55 -10.96 -7.95
C VAL A 12 8.76 -12.24 -7.74
N GLU A 13 7.69 -12.16 -6.95
CA GLU A 13 6.82 -13.30 -6.65
C GLU A 13 5.35 -12.89 -6.74
N THR A 14 4.50 -13.84 -7.08
CA THR A 14 3.05 -13.66 -6.96
C THR A 14 2.61 -14.05 -5.55
N VAL A 15 2.00 -13.12 -4.83
CA VAL A 15 1.44 -13.35 -3.50
C VAL A 15 -0.07 -13.20 -3.53
N THR A 16 -0.77 -13.99 -2.72
CA THR A 16 -2.21 -13.86 -2.54
C THR A 16 -2.51 -13.10 -1.25
N ILE A 17 -3.24 -11.99 -1.36
CA ILE A 17 -3.63 -11.16 -0.22
C ILE A 17 -5.15 -10.99 -0.24
N PRO A 18 -5.87 -11.34 0.85
CA PRO A 18 -7.30 -11.06 0.96
C PRO A 18 -7.53 -9.55 0.85
N THR A 19 -8.37 -9.15 -0.10
CA THR A 19 -8.56 -7.75 -0.47
C THR A 19 -10.03 -7.38 -0.57
N TYR A 20 -10.39 -6.26 0.05
CA TYR A 20 -11.66 -5.59 -0.18
C TYR A 20 -11.54 -4.70 -1.41
N GLY A 21 -12.42 -4.92 -2.39
CA GLY A 21 -12.47 -4.11 -3.59
C GLY A 21 -12.93 -2.68 -3.31
N VAL A 22 -12.78 -1.83 -4.31
CA VAL A 22 -13.25 -0.44 -4.29
C VAL A 22 -14.35 -0.28 -5.32
N GLY A 23 -15.31 0.60 -5.02
CA GLY A 23 -16.41 0.89 -5.93
C GLY A 23 -15.97 1.56 -7.23
N ALA A 24 -16.91 1.71 -8.16
CA ALA A 24 -16.66 2.45 -9.38
C ALA A 24 -16.32 3.92 -9.07
N PRO A 25 -15.32 4.51 -9.75
CA PRO A 25 -15.05 5.94 -9.64
C PRO A 25 -16.25 6.76 -10.10
N GLN A 26 -16.49 7.90 -9.45
CA GLN A 26 -17.56 8.79 -9.84
C GLN A 26 -17.30 9.37 -11.23
N LYS A 27 -18.32 9.32 -12.09
CA LYS A 27 -18.29 9.84 -13.46
C LYS A 27 -18.26 11.37 -13.49
N ASN A 28 -18.93 12.00 -12.53
CA ASN A 28 -18.99 13.45 -12.43
C ASN A 28 -17.71 13.98 -11.76
N PRO A 29 -17.06 15.01 -12.34
CA PRO A 29 -15.93 15.65 -11.68
C PRO A 29 -16.38 16.31 -10.37
N MET A 30 -15.55 16.20 -9.34
CA MET A 30 -15.81 16.80 -8.04
C MET A 30 -14.84 17.98 -7.80
N PHE A 31 -15.40 19.16 -7.59
CA PHE A 31 -14.67 20.39 -7.23
C PHE A 31 -14.80 20.62 -5.73
N LEU A 32 -13.80 20.15 -4.98
CA LEU A 32 -13.80 20.08 -3.51
C LEU A 32 -12.72 20.98 -2.89
N GLU A 33 -12.30 22.04 -3.59
CA GLU A 33 -11.19 22.92 -3.17
C GLU A 33 -11.46 23.59 -1.81
N LYS A 34 -12.74 23.80 -1.49
CA LYS A 34 -13.21 24.40 -0.23
C LYS A 34 -13.38 23.40 0.92
N ARG A 35 -13.33 22.09 0.64
CA ARG A 35 -13.36 21.05 1.67
C ARG A 35 -12.03 21.07 2.41
N VAL A 36 -12.05 21.12 3.74
CA VAL A 36 -10.83 20.93 4.55
C VAL A 36 -10.52 19.45 4.63
N TYR A 37 -9.30 19.08 4.24
CA TYR A 37 -8.79 17.71 4.28
C TYR A 37 -7.47 17.70 5.05
N GLN A 38 -7.48 17.25 6.31
CA GLN A 38 -6.28 17.11 7.15
C GLN A 38 -5.38 18.38 7.16
N GLY A 39 -5.99 19.57 7.27
CA GLY A 39 -5.26 20.84 7.25
C GLY A 39 -4.85 21.34 5.86
N SER A 40 -5.27 20.65 4.80
CA SER A 40 -5.06 21.00 3.39
C SER A 40 -6.38 21.17 2.63
N SER A 41 -6.30 21.52 1.34
CA SER A 41 -7.46 21.58 0.44
C SER A 41 -7.89 20.18 0.00
N GLY A 42 -9.19 19.96 -0.09
CA GLY A 42 -9.80 18.75 -0.63
C GLY A 42 -9.82 18.68 -2.16
N ALA A 43 -9.06 19.53 -2.86
CA ALA A 43 -8.99 19.54 -4.32
C ALA A 43 -8.56 18.17 -4.87
N VAL A 44 -9.42 17.55 -5.67
CA VAL A 44 -9.22 16.21 -6.25
C VAL A 44 -9.18 16.21 -7.77
N TYR A 45 -9.84 17.17 -8.42
CA TYR A 45 -9.87 17.26 -9.88
C TYR A 45 -8.43 17.37 -10.44
N PRO A 46 -8.06 16.58 -11.46
CA PRO A 46 -8.90 15.78 -12.35
C PRO A 46 -9.13 14.31 -11.92
N HIS A 47 -8.69 13.89 -10.73
CA HIS A 47 -8.87 12.52 -10.28
C HIS A 47 -10.33 12.24 -9.86
N PRO A 48 -10.90 11.10 -10.26
CA PRO A 48 -12.25 10.72 -9.84
C PRO A 48 -12.24 10.26 -8.38
N VAL A 49 -13.32 10.55 -7.66
CA VAL A 49 -13.53 10.13 -6.27
C VAL A 49 -14.22 8.77 -6.25
N ILE A 50 -13.80 7.87 -5.36
CA ILE A 50 -14.50 6.63 -5.07
C ILE A 50 -15.13 6.73 -3.67
N GLU A 51 -16.43 6.45 -3.57
CA GLU A 51 -17.22 6.64 -2.35
C GLU A 51 -17.68 5.31 -1.71
N ARG A 52 -17.16 4.18 -2.18
CA ARG A 52 -17.52 2.85 -1.67
C ARG A 52 -16.32 1.92 -1.59
N VAL A 53 -16.28 1.12 -0.53
CA VAL A 53 -15.42 -0.05 -0.37
C VAL A 53 -16.34 -1.26 -0.23
N ASP A 54 -15.96 -2.39 -0.82
CA ASP A 54 -16.78 -3.59 -0.75
C ASP A 54 -16.84 -4.15 0.69
N GLU A 55 -17.94 -4.82 1.03
CA GLU A 55 -18.16 -5.37 2.39
C GLU A 55 -17.50 -6.74 2.58
N THR A 56 -17.22 -7.43 1.49
CA THR A 56 -16.58 -8.74 1.47
C THR A 56 -15.22 -8.65 0.79
N LYS A 57 -14.27 -9.42 1.30
CA LYS A 57 -12.94 -9.54 0.71
C LYS A 57 -12.88 -10.76 -0.19
N THR A 58 -12.04 -10.68 -1.22
CA THR A 58 -11.70 -11.80 -2.09
C THR A 58 -10.19 -11.98 -2.13
N ASP A 59 -9.74 -13.21 -2.34
CA ASP A 59 -8.32 -13.47 -2.52
C ASP A 59 -7.87 -12.91 -3.87
N ARG A 60 -6.93 -11.98 -3.82
CA ARG A 60 -6.36 -11.35 -5.00
C ARG A 60 -4.87 -11.63 -5.08
N GLN A 61 -4.41 -11.96 -6.27
CA GLN A 61 -2.99 -12.09 -6.57
C GLN A 61 -2.39 -10.71 -6.83
N TYR A 62 -1.20 -10.50 -6.27
CA TYR A 62 -0.40 -9.31 -6.45
C TYR A 62 1.00 -9.70 -6.89
N THR A 63 1.59 -8.89 -7.75
CA THR A 63 3.03 -8.89 -7.96
C THR A 63 3.69 -8.28 -6.72
N ALA A 64 4.54 -9.03 -6.03
CA ALA A 64 5.35 -8.55 -4.92
C ALA A 64 6.82 -8.53 -5.33
N ILE A 65 7.52 -7.46 -4.96
CA ILE A 65 8.98 -7.37 -5.07
C ILE A 65 9.54 -7.56 -3.67
N PHE A 66 10.35 -8.60 -3.48
CA PHE A 66 11.09 -8.82 -2.25
C PHE A 66 12.52 -8.30 -2.41
N LEU A 67 12.93 -7.42 -1.50
CA LEU A 67 14.32 -6.98 -1.33
C LEU A 67 14.85 -7.58 -0.05
N GLU A 68 15.98 -8.28 -0.13
CA GLU A 68 16.52 -9.03 1.01
C GLU A 68 18.03 -8.85 1.12
N ASN A 69 18.52 -8.73 2.36
CA ASN A 69 19.94 -8.81 2.69
C ASN A 69 20.12 -9.63 3.98
N ARG A 70 21.28 -9.58 4.63
CA ARG A 70 21.53 -10.30 5.90
C ARG A 70 20.51 -9.99 7.00
N TYR A 71 20.06 -8.74 7.09
CA TYR A 71 19.31 -8.21 8.22
C TYR A 71 17.83 -8.01 7.91
N LEU A 72 17.50 -7.64 6.67
CA LEU A 72 16.18 -7.17 6.30
C LEU A 72 15.57 -8.06 5.23
N LEU A 73 14.26 -8.27 5.34
CA LEU A 73 13.40 -8.74 4.25
C LEU A 73 12.27 -7.73 4.08
N ILE A 74 12.17 -7.11 2.91
CA ILE A 74 11.20 -6.06 2.59
C ILE A 74 10.35 -6.53 1.43
N MET A 75 9.04 -6.33 1.53
CA MET A 75 8.05 -6.62 0.50
C MET A 75 7.45 -5.32 -0.01
N LEU A 76 7.49 -5.10 -1.32
CA LEU A 76 6.85 -3.97 -1.99
C LEU A 76 5.71 -4.47 -2.88
N LEU A 77 4.65 -3.67 -3.01
CA LEU A 77 3.50 -3.92 -3.88
C LEU A 77 3.40 -2.84 -4.96
N PRO A 78 3.97 -3.05 -6.17
CA PRO A 78 3.92 -2.08 -7.26
C PRO A 78 2.51 -1.67 -7.66
N GLU A 79 1.55 -2.61 -7.65
CA GLU A 79 0.15 -2.38 -8.00
C GLU A 79 -0.59 -1.46 -7.00
N ILE A 80 0.01 -1.20 -5.84
CA ILE A 80 -0.54 -0.32 -4.79
C ILE A 80 0.42 0.85 -4.58
N GLY A 81 0.75 1.53 -5.67
CA GLY A 81 1.58 2.74 -5.65
C GLY A 81 3.03 2.49 -5.21
N GLY A 82 3.53 1.25 -5.29
CA GLY A 82 4.87 0.91 -4.81
C GLY A 82 5.01 0.89 -3.28
N ARG A 83 3.90 0.81 -2.54
CA ARG A 83 3.88 0.72 -1.06
C ARG A 83 4.83 -0.36 -0.55
N VAL A 84 5.57 -0.05 0.52
CA VAL A 84 6.25 -1.06 1.34
C VAL A 84 5.19 -1.73 2.20
N GLN A 85 4.85 -2.97 1.87
CA GLN A 85 3.79 -3.73 2.54
C GLN A 85 4.26 -4.35 3.86
N MET A 86 5.53 -4.77 3.89
CA MET A 86 6.12 -5.48 5.01
C MET A 86 7.62 -5.18 5.04
N ALA A 87 8.17 -5.01 6.25
CA ALA A 87 9.60 -4.99 6.47
C ALA A 87 9.91 -5.77 7.76
N LEU A 88 10.70 -6.83 7.63
CA LEU A 88 11.09 -7.74 8.70
C LEU A 88 12.56 -7.54 9.04
N ASP A 89 12.84 -7.35 10.33
CA ASP A 89 14.17 -7.52 10.90
C ASP A 89 14.40 -9.00 11.20
N LYS A 90 15.31 -9.63 10.45
CA LYS A 90 15.64 -11.05 10.56
C LYS A 90 16.50 -11.38 11.78
N THR A 91 17.03 -10.38 12.48
CA THR A 91 17.86 -10.61 13.68
C THR A 91 17.04 -10.98 14.91
N ASN A 92 15.76 -10.60 14.92
CA ASN A 92 14.84 -10.79 16.03
C ASN A 92 13.41 -11.19 15.59
N ASP A 93 13.22 -11.48 14.30
CA ASP A 93 11.93 -11.87 13.69
C ASP A 93 10.81 -10.83 13.91
N TYR A 94 11.16 -9.55 13.87
CA TYR A 94 10.24 -8.44 14.14
C TYR A 94 9.87 -7.65 12.89
N HIS A 95 8.57 -7.54 12.61
CA HIS A 95 8.07 -6.63 11.59
C HIS A 95 8.06 -5.18 12.13
N PHE A 96 9.07 -4.39 11.77
CA PHE A 96 9.19 -3.00 12.21
C PHE A 96 8.34 -2.01 11.40
N VAL A 97 7.73 -2.47 10.32
CA VAL A 97 6.63 -1.80 9.62
C VAL A 97 5.37 -2.61 9.87
N TYR A 98 4.26 -1.93 10.19
CA TYR A 98 2.98 -2.61 10.46
C TYR A 98 2.52 -3.39 9.21
N TYR A 99 2.56 -4.71 9.32
CA TYR A 99 2.30 -5.62 8.20
C TYR A 99 0.81 -5.99 8.13
N ASN A 100 0.06 -5.27 7.29
CA ASN A 100 -1.31 -5.63 6.98
C ASN A 100 -1.34 -6.93 6.15
N ARG A 101 -1.87 -8.01 6.72
CA ARG A 101 -2.09 -9.27 5.99
C ARG A 101 -3.36 -9.28 5.13
N VAL A 102 -4.08 -8.16 5.13
CA VAL A 102 -5.33 -7.93 4.39
C VAL A 102 -5.29 -6.51 3.84
N ILE A 103 -5.66 -6.33 2.58
CA ILE A 103 -5.84 -5.01 1.99
C ILE A 103 -7.29 -4.59 2.20
N LYS A 104 -7.52 -3.67 3.12
CA LYS A 104 -8.85 -3.09 3.39
C LYS A 104 -8.77 -1.57 3.32
N PRO A 105 -9.14 -0.97 2.19
CA PRO A 105 -9.20 0.48 2.09
C PRO A 105 -10.27 1.07 3.02
N ALA A 106 -10.07 2.30 3.45
CA ALA A 106 -11.06 3.14 4.12
C ALA A 106 -11.26 4.44 3.32
N LEU A 107 -12.44 5.04 3.40
CA LEU A 107 -12.79 6.27 2.67
C LEU A 107 -12.25 7.52 3.37
N VAL A 108 -10.94 7.54 3.61
CA VAL A 108 -10.24 8.61 4.34
C VAL A 108 -9.18 9.31 3.51
N GLY A 109 -8.84 8.78 2.33
CA GLY A 109 -7.95 9.40 1.36
C GLY A 109 -8.58 10.58 0.64
N LEU A 110 -7.75 11.39 -0.01
CA LEU A 110 -8.19 12.57 -0.74
C LEU A 110 -9.23 12.21 -1.83
N ALA A 111 -8.95 11.18 -2.62
CA ALA A 111 -9.86 10.61 -3.63
C ALA A 111 -10.75 9.45 -3.12
N GLY A 112 -10.84 9.28 -1.80
CA GLY A 112 -11.65 8.24 -1.14
C GLY A 112 -10.80 7.11 -0.57
N PRO A 113 -10.59 5.98 -1.28
CA PRO A 113 -9.90 4.81 -0.73
C PRO A 113 -8.45 5.09 -0.32
N TRP A 114 -8.11 4.74 0.91
CA TRP A 114 -6.76 4.76 1.47
C TRP A 114 -6.51 3.54 2.35
N ILE A 115 -5.29 3.01 2.36
CA ILE A 115 -4.95 1.76 3.06
C ILE A 115 -4.04 2.08 4.24
N SER A 116 -4.38 1.57 5.42
CA SER A 116 -3.53 1.71 6.62
C SER A 116 -2.32 0.79 6.60
N GLY A 117 -1.30 1.16 7.39
CA GLY A 117 -0.07 0.39 7.54
C GLY A 117 0.86 0.46 6.34
N GLY A 118 1.98 -0.26 6.42
CA GLY A 118 3.05 -0.13 5.45
C GLY A 118 3.76 1.24 5.49
N ILE A 119 4.44 1.55 4.39
CA ILE A 119 4.98 2.89 4.09
C ILE A 119 4.47 3.28 2.69
N GLU A 120 3.90 4.47 2.58
CA GLU A 120 3.36 5.07 1.36
C GLU A 120 4.16 6.32 0.98
N PHE A 121 4.10 6.71 -0.30
CA PHE A 121 4.83 7.83 -0.90
C PHE A 121 3.89 8.74 -1.68
#